data_AF-F4WJ81-F1
#
_entry.id   AF-F4WJ81-F1
#
_cell.length_a   1.000
_cell.length_b   1.000
_cell.length_c   1.000
_cell.angle_alpha   90.00
_cell.angle_beta   90.00
_cell.angle_gamma   90.00
#
_symmetry.space_group_name_H-M   'P 1'
#
loop_
_entity.id
_entity.type
_entity.pdbx_description
1 polymer ?
#
loop_
_entity_poly.entity_id
_entity_poly.type
_entity_poly.pdbx_seq_one_letter_code
_entity_poly.pdbx_strand_id
1 'polypeptide(L)'
;MNGFSTGEEDSRGAADQICCLVDENERCSRPAGNASYSKRIQKTVTQRRLKLNLDHMARHIYICDYHKQVIQCARTKQQQQRRRKDSEEDSGETDNDVPEVDLFQLQVGTLRRYKRHYKVSTRPGLNKAQLADTLMKHFKTIPVVEKEALSFFIYTVKTNANKLDQKNGLSSSDTT
;
A
#
# COMPACT_ATOMS: atom_id res chain seq x y z
N MET A 1 45.85 -11.38 44.58
CA MET A 1 46.06 -11.42 43.12
C MET A 1 44.98 -10.60 42.44
N ASN A 2 45.38 -9.44 41.93
CA ASN A 2 44.57 -8.60 41.04
C ASN A 2 44.42 -9.29 39.67
N GLY A 3 43.28 -9.10 39.02
CA GLY A 3 43.06 -9.60 37.67
C GLY A 3 41.71 -9.17 37.08
N PHE A 4 41.32 -7.91 37.26
CA PHE A 4 40.32 -7.29 36.37
C PHE A 4 40.99 -7.09 35.02
N SER A 5 40.82 -8.06 34.10
CA SER A 5 41.11 -7.83 32.69
C SER A 5 40.07 -6.88 32.13
N THR A 6 40.48 -5.64 31.94
CA THR A 6 39.88 -4.69 31.00
C THR A 6 39.92 -5.32 29.61
N GLY A 7 38.82 -5.95 29.22
CA GLY A 7 38.54 -6.31 27.83
C GLY A 7 38.14 -5.04 27.09
N GLU A 8 39.15 -4.29 26.69
CA GLU A 8 39.05 -3.20 25.73
C GLU A 8 38.54 -3.75 24.38
N GLU A 9 37.69 -2.97 23.73
CA GLU A 9 37.48 -2.95 22.28
C GLU A 9 36.83 -4.17 21.61
N ASP A 10 35.49 -4.19 21.56
CA ASP A 10 34.80 -4.73 20.37
C ASP A 10 33.68 -3.79 19.87
N SER A 11 33.96 -2.48 19.91
CA SER A 11 33.19 -1.47 19.17
C SER A 11 33.64 -1.38 17.70
N ARG A 12 34.06 -2.50 17.10
CA ARG A 12 34.22 -2.59 15.65
C ARG A 12 32.82 -2.48 15.05
N GLY A 13 32.54 -1.28 14.53
CA GLY A 13 31.22 -0.84 14.12
C GLY A 13 30.51 -1.83 13.20
N ALA A 14 29.18 -1.75 13.20
CA ALA A 14 28.26 -2.54 12.40
C ALA A 14 28.53 -2.52 10.86
N ALA A 15 29.55 -1.81 10.38
CA ALA A 15 29.80 -1.54 8.97
C ALA A 15 30.31 -2.77 8.16
N ASP A 16 31.00 -3.72 8.79
CA ASP A 16 31.58 -4.89 8.09
C ASP A 16 30.91 -6.24 8.42
N GLN A 17 29.84 -6.22 9.21
CA GLN A 17 29.14 -7.45 9.60
C GLN A 17 28.22 -7.91 8.48
N ILE A 18 28.14 -9.22 8.23
CA ILE A 18 27.26 -9.81 7.22
C ILE A 18 25.99 -10.33 7.88
N CYS A 19 24.84 -10.12 7.25
CA CYS A 19 23.53 -10.52 7.78
C CYS A 19 23.54 -11.91 8.43
N CYS A 20 23.04 -12.00 9.66
CA CYS A 20 23.05 -13.21 10.47
C CYS A 20 22.03 -14.30 10.03
N LEU A 21 21.48 -14.21 8.82
CA LEU A 21 20.37 -15.07 8.38
C LEU A 21 20.77 -16.03 7.26
N VAL A 22 20.17 -17.21 7.30
CA VAL A 22 20.16 -18.21 6.23
C VAL A 22 18.78 -18.20 5.58
N ASP A 23 18.72 -17.99 4.27
CA ASP A 23 17.50 -17.96 3.46
C ASP A 23 17.50 -19.17 2.53
N GLU A 24 16.47 -20.03 2.60
CA GLU A 24 16.38 -21.26 1.79
C GLU A 24 17.64 -22.15 1.81
N ASN A 25 18.32 -22.20 2.97
CA ASN A 25 19.61 -22.88 3.21
C ASN A 25 20.87 -22.19 2.66
N GLU A 26 20.74 -21.00 2.08
CA GLU A 26 21.88 -20.17 1.66
C GLU A 26 22.18 -19.09 2.71
N ARG A 27 23.44 -19.03 3.17
CA ARG A 27 23.87 -17.96 4.08
C ARG A 27 23.84 -16.63 3.34
N CYS A 28 23.14 -15.65 3.92
CA CYS A 28 23.09 -14.32 3.35
C CYS A 28 24.48 -13.68 3.31
N SER A 29 24.85 -13.09 2.17
CA SER A 29 26.12 -12.39 1.96
C SER A 29 26.00 -10.86 2.01
N ARG A 30 24.80 -10.34 2.27
CA ARG A 30 24.54 -8.89 2.31
C ARG A 30 25.05 -8.27 3.62
N PRO A 31 25.53 -7.02 3.60
CA PRO A 31 25.93 -6.32 4.81
C PRO A 31 24.76 -6.16 5.78
N ALA A 32 25.01 -6.36 7.06
CA ALA A 32 24.05 -6.17 8.12
C ALA A 32 23.79 -4.66 8.32
N GLY A 33 22.53 -4.31 8.55
CA GLY A 33 22.15 -2.96 8.94
C GLY A 33 21.96 -2.86 10.45
N ASN A 34 21.27 -1.81 10.90
CA ASN A 34 21.01 -1.57 12.32
C ASN A 34 19.87 -2.42 12.91
N ALA A 35 19.10 -3.13 12.07
CA ALA A 35 18.00 -3.97 12.54
C ALA A 35 18.53 -5.31 13.06
N SER A 36 17.93 -5.81 14.15
CA SER A 36 18.31 -7.08 14.77
C SER A 36 17.22 -8.14 14.69
N TYR A 37 17.64 -9.39 14.58
CA TYR A 37 16.82 -10.59 14.67
C TYR A 37 16.43 -10.87 16.13
N SER A 38 15.57 -10.02 16.67
CA SER A 38 15.03 -10.16 18.03
C SER A 38 14.01 -11.29 18.14
N LYS A 39 13.64 -11.69 19.37
CA LYS A 39 12.54 -12.65 19.63
C LYS A 39 11.23 -12.26 18.93
N ARG A 40 10.97 -10.96 18.75
CA ARG A 40 9.80 -10.45 18.01
C ARG A 40 9.87 -10.78 16.52
N ILE A 41 11.05 -10.64 15.93
CA ILE A 41 11.31 -10.97 14.53
C ILE A 41 11.21 -12.48 14.33
N GLN A 42 11.81 -13.27 15.23
CA GLN A 42 11.70 -14.74 15.22
C GLN A 42 10.24 -15.20 15.22
N LYS A 43 9.39 -14.66 16.11
CA LYS A 43 7.94 -14.94 16.11
C LYS A 43 7.29 -14.61 14.77
N THR A 44 7.66 -13.49 14.16
CA THR A 44 7.10 -13.07 12.86
C THR A 44 7.48 -14.05 11.76
N VAL A 45 8.75 -14.46 11.70
CA VAL A 45 9.27 -15.44 10.75
C VAL A 45 8.53 -16.77 10.87
N THR A 46 8.41 -17.32 12.08
CA THR A 46 7.67 -18.57 12.33
C THR A 46 6.19 -18.45 11.97
N GLN A 47 5.51 -17.39 12.42
CA GLN A 47 4.08 -17.18 12.12
C GLN A 47 3.79 -16.95 10.63
N ARG A 48 4.78 -16.45 9.89
CA ARG A 48 4.70 -16.20 8.44
C ARG A 48 5.23 -17.34 7.60
N ARG A 49 5.82 -18.36 8.22
CA ARG A 49 6.50 -19.46 7.54
C ARG A 49 7.54 -18.96 6.53
N LEU A 50 8.23 -17.85 6.87
CA LEU A 50 9.38 -17.40 6.09
C LEU A 50 10.51 -18.41 6.30
N LYS A 51 11.21 -18.80 5.23
CA LYS A 51 12.30 -19.78 5.29
C LYS A 51 13.62 -19.13 5.72
N LEU A 52 13.56 -18.31 6.77
CA LEU A 52 14.68 -17.57 7.34
C LEU A 52 15.07 -18.19 8.69
N ASN A 53 16.33 -18.56 8.84
CA ASN A 53 16.89 -19.09 10.08
C ASN A 53 18.11 -18.28 10.53
N LEU A 54 18.40 -18.30 11.84
CA LEU A 54 19.60 -17.67 12.37
C LEU A 54 20.81 -18.55 12.04
N ASP A 55 21.85 -17.97 11.44
CA ASP A 55 23.13 -18.65 11.28
C ASP A 55 23.82 -18.74 12.65
N HIS A 56 24.06 -19.97 13.11
CA HIS A 56 24.70 -20.22 14.41
C HIS A 56 26.20 -19.87 14.40
N MET A 57 26.79 -19.69 13.21
CA MET A 57 28.15 -19.20 13.04
C MET A 57 28.22 -17.66 13.04
N ALA A 58 27.10 -16.95 12.97
CA ALA A 58 27.09 -15.49 13.09
C ALA A 58 27.32 -15.08 14.54
N ARG A 59 28.35 -14.25 14.78
CA ARG A 59 28.68 -13.72 16.11
C ARG A 59 27.82 -12.52 16.54
N HIS A 60 26.79 -12.20 15.76
CA HIS A 60 25.88 -11.08 15.99
C HIS A 60 24.48 -11.44 15.49
N ILE A 61 23.50 -10.62 15.85
CA ILE A 61 22.08 -10.82 15.51
C ILE A 61 21.56 -9.79 14.51
N TYR A 62 22.43 -9.06 13.82
CA TYR A 62 22.00 -7.99 12.89
C TYR A 62 21.66 -8.53 11.50
N ILE A 63 20.64 -7.95 10.88
CA ILE A 63 20.09 -8.36 9.59
C ILE A 63 20.28 -7.25 8.55
N CYS A 64 20.40 -7.64 7.28
CA CYS A 64 20.48 -6.69 6.18
C CYS A 64 19.13 -5.99 5.93
N ASP A 65 19.18 -4.85 5.24
CA ASP A 65 17.97 -4.08 4.90
C ASP A 65 16.99 -4.85 4.02
N TYR A 66 17.50 -5.75 3.17
CA TYR A 66 16.68 -6.64 2.36
C TYR A 66 15.81 -7.55 3.25
N HIS A 67 16.41 -8.28 4.19
CA HIS A 67 15.66 -9.16 5.09
C HIS A 67 14.77 -8.38 6.05
N LYS A 68 15.22 -7.20 6.50
CA LYS A 68 14.35 -6.28 7.24
C LYS A 68 13.08 -5.96 6.45
N GLN A 69 13.20 -5.63 5.17
CA GLN A 69 12.04 -5.32 4.32
C GLN A 69 11.16 -6.54 4.09
N VAL A 70 11.72 -7.72 3.81
CA VAL A 70 10.97 -8.98 3.64
C VAL A 70 10.11 -9.27 4.89
N ILE A 71 10.70 -9.16 6.08
CA ILE A 71 10.02 -9.40 7.35
C ILE A 71 8.95 -8.33 7.62
N GLN A 72 9.23 -7.07 7.28
CA GLN A 72 8.27 -5.96 7.41
C GLN A 72 7.06 -6.14 6.47
N CYS A 73 7.29 -6.45 5.19
CA CYS A 73 6.26 -6.73 4.20
C CYS A 73 5.39 -7.93 4.60
N ALA A 74 6.00 -8.99 5.12
CA ALA A 74 5.26 -10.12 5.64
C ALA A 74 4.33 -9.69 6.79
N ARG A 75 4.80 -8.81 7.70
CA ARG A 75 3.98 -8.30 8.80
C ARG A 75 2.78 -7.46 8.32
N THR A 76 2.98 -6.54 7.38
CA THR A 76 1.91 -5.66 6.86
C THR A 76 0.87 -6.44 6.07
N LYS A 77 1.26 -7.42 5.23
CA LYS A 77 0.33 -8.28 4.48
C LYS A 77 -0.67 -9.00 5.40
N GLN A 78 -0.26 -9.54 6.55
CA GLN A 78 -1.24 -10.15 7.48
C GLN A 78 -2.13 -9.11 8.15
N GLN A 79 -1.61 -7.93 8.50
CA GLN A 79 -2.46 -6.91 9.11
C GLN A 79 -3.57 -6.49 8.15
N GLN A 80 -3.27 -6.45 6.84
CA GLN A 80 -4.26 -6.24 5.78
C GLN A 80 -5.20 -7.45 5.63
N GLN A 81 -4.69 -8.69 5.63
CA GLN A 81 -5.52 -9.89 5.56
C GLN A 81 -6.44 -10.08 6.78
N ARG A 82 -5.98 -9.79 8.00
CA ARG A 82 -6.82 -9.84 9.21
C ARG A 82 -7.92 -8.78 9.19
N ARG A 83 -7.63 -7.59 8.68
CA ARG A 83 -8.64 -6.54 8.46
C ARG A 83 -9.67 -6.92 7.39
N ARG A 84 -9.29 -7.76 6.42
CA ARG A 84 -10.22 -8.34 5.43
C ARG A 84 -10.99 -9.55 5.99
N LYS A 85 -10.38 -10.36 6.87
CA LYS A 85 -10.97 -11.60 7.40
C LYS A 85 -12.10 -11.37 8.43
N ASP A 86 -12.19 -10.19 9.03
CA ASP A 86 -13.32 -9.79 9.88
C ASP A 86 -14.52 -9.25 9.05
N SER A 87 -14.47 -9.36 7.72
CA SER A 87 -15.47 -8.78 6.82
C SER A 87 -15.71 -9.69 5.60
N GLU A 88 -16.56 -10.69 5.76
CA GLU A 88 -17.17 -11.48 4.67
C GLU A 88 -16.45 -12.79 4.28
N GLU A 89 -17.13 -13.88 4.64
CA GLU A 89 -17.16 -15.18 4.01
C GLU A 89 -17.79 -15.04 2.61
N ASP A 90 -17.04 -14.72 1.55
CA ASP A 90 -17.38 -15.12 0.16
C ASP A 90 -16.24 -14.78 -0.84
N SER A 91 -16.03 -15.68 -1.79
CA SER A 91 -15.26 -15.51 -3.04
C SER A 91 -13.74 -15.28 -2.93
N GLY A 92 -12.99 -16.38 -2.96
CA GLY A 92 -11.57 -16.37 -3.30
C GLY A 92 -11.37 -16.20 -4.81
N GLU A 93 -10.65 -15.16 -5.21
CA GLU A 93 -9.70 -15.07 -6.33
C GLU A 93 -9.15 -13.63 -6.27
N THR A 94 -8.08 -13.38 -5.50
CA THR A 94 -7.51 -12.01 -5.42
C THR A 94 -6.60 -11.75 -6.62
N ASP A 95 -7.24 -11.34 -7.70
CA ASP A 95 -6.73 -10.46 -8.74
C ASP A 95 -5.82 -9.37 -8.13
N ASN A 96 -4.50 -9.59 -8.14
CA ASN A 96 -3.49 -8.64 -7.66
C ASN A 96 -3.02 -7.69 -8.77
N ASP A 97 -3.60 -7.79 -9.98
CA ASP A 97 -3.17 -7.03 -11.16
C ASP A 97 -4.16 -5.94 -11.59
N VAL A 98 -5.34 -5.84 -10.99
CA VAL A 98 -6.23 -4.71 -11.28
C VAL A 98 -5.79 -3.45 -10.53
N PRO A 99 -5.36 -2.39 -11.26
CA PRO A 99 -4.98 -1.13 -10.65
C PRO A 99 -6.15 -0.54 -9.86
N GLU A 100 -5.88 -0.16 -8.61
CA GLU A 100 -6.87 0.47 -7.75
C GLU A 100 -7.14 1.91 -8.22
N VAL A 101 -8.40 2.19 -8.59
CA VAL A 101 -8.84 3.55 -8.92
C VAL A 101 -8.92 4.35 -7.62
N ASP A 102 -8.33 5.55 -7.61
CA ASP A 102 -8.40 6.49 -6.47
C ASP A 102 -9.15 7.77 -6.85
N LEU A 103 -10.43 7.86 -6.44
CA LEU A 103 -11.25 9.05 -6.69
C LEU A 103 -10.82 10.26 -5.85
N PHE A 104 -10.02 10.09 -4.79
CA PHE A 104 -9.58 11.21 -3.96
C PHE A 104 -8.66 12.17 -4.74
N GLN A 105 -7.98 11.67 -5.77
CA GLN A 105 -7.11 12.48 -6.64
C GLN A 105 -7.91 13.46 -7.50
N LEU A 106 -9.21 13.20 -7.75
CA LEU A 106 -10.06 14.11 -8.52
C LEU A 106 -10.34 15.42 -7.79
N GLN A 107 -10.64 16.46 -8.56
CA GLN A 107 -11.09 17.74 -7.99
C GLN A 107 -12.45 17.60 -7.31
N VAL A 108 -12.69 18.39 -6.26
CA VAL A 108 -13.97 18.39 -5.51
C VAL A 108 -15.15 18.71 -6.43
N GLY A 109 -14.96 19.58 -7.42
CA GLY A 109 -15.97 19.90 -8.44
C GLY A 109 -16.41 18.67 -9.24
N THR A 110 -15.46 17.84 -9.66
CA THR A 110 -15.72 16.58 -10.39
C THR A 110 -16.46 15.58 -9.51
N LEU A 111 -16.06 15.41 -8.25
CA LEU A 111 -16.76 14.55 -7.30
C LEU A 111 -18.21 15.00 -7.08
N ARG A 112 -18.43 16.32 -6.93
CA ARG A 112 -19.78 16.89 -6.80
C ARG A 112 -20.61 16.71 -8.08
N ARG A 113 -19.99 16.85 -9.26
CA ARG A 113 -20.63 16.62 -10.56
C ARG A 113 -21.08 15.16 -10.70
N TYR A 114 -20.20 14.21 -10.36
CA TYR A 114 -20.51 12.79 -10.33
C TYR A 114 -21.68 12.50 -9.38
N LYS A 115 -21.63 12.99 -8.14
CA LYS A 115 -22.70 12.83 -7.15
C LYS A 115 -24.05 13.30 -7.70
N ARG A 116 -24.08 14.48 -8.34
CA ARG A 116 -25.30 15.06 -8.91
C ARG A 116 -25.83 14.23 -10.08
N HIS A 117 -24.95 13.78 -10.98
CA HIS A 117 -25.32 13.02 -12.17
C HIS A 117 -25.98 11.69 -11.81
N TYR A 118 -25.36 10.93 -10.90
CA TYR A 118 -25.87 9.64 -10.43
C TYR A 118 -26.85 9.75 -9.26
N LYS A 119 -27.15 10.98 -8.80
CA LYS A 119 -28.04 11.27 -7.66
C LYS A 119 -27.68 10.46 -6.40
N VAL A 120 -26.38 10.29 -6.14
CA VAL A 120 -25.89 9.51 -4.99
C VAL A 120 -26.27 10.22 -3.70
N SER A 121 -27.06 9.55 -2.85
CA SER A 121 -27.49 10.08 -1.56
C SER A 121 -26.31 10.14 -0.59
N THR A 122 -26.09 11.30 0.03
CA THR A 122 -25.05 11.47 1.06
C THR A 122 -25.53 12.39 2.17
N ARG A 123 -24.95 12.25 3.37
CA ARG A 123 -25.17 13.19 4.47
C ARG A 123 -24.62 14.58 4.13
N PRO A 124 -25.22 15.68 4.64
CA PRO A 124 -24.64 17.01 4.55
C PRO A 124 -23.29 17.12 5.28
N GLY A 125 -22.44 18.05 4.87
CA GLY A 125 -21.19 18.37 5.59
C GLY A 125 -20.01 17.41 5.38
N LEU A 126 -20.07 16.50 4.40
CA LEU A 126 -18.96 15.58 4.13
C LEU A 126 -17.72 16.33 3.59
N ASN A 127 -16.55 15.95 4.10
CA ASN A 127 -15.27 16.40 3.58
C ASN A 127 -14.90 15.67 2.27
N LYS A 128 -13.81 16.10 1.61
CA LYS A 128 -13.39 15.53 0.32
C LYS A 128 -13.13 14.02 0.39
N ALA A 129 -12.43 13.56 1.42
CA ALA A 129 -12.08 12.14 1.58
C ALA A 129 -13.35 11.29 1.73
N GLN A 130 -14.24 11.70 2.64
CA GLN A 130 -15.50 11.01 2.87
C GLN A 130 -16.41 11.00 1.62
N LEU A 131 -16.41 12.10 0.85
CA LEU A 131 -17.12 12.15 -0.42
C LEU A 131 -16.52 11.15 -1.41
N ALA A 132 -15.20 11.14 -1.59
CA ALA A 132 -14.51 10.21 -2.49
C ALA A 132 -14.80 8.75 -2.12
N ASP A 133 -14.73 8.38 -0.84
CA ASP A 133 -15.02 7.03 -0.36
C ASP A 133 -16.46 6.60 -0.65
N THR A 134 -17.42 7.51 -0.42
CA THR A 134 -18.83 7.25 -0.69
C THR A 134 -19.07 7.04 -2.20
N LEU A 135 -18.46 7.87 -3.04
CA LEU A 135 -18.58 7.76 -4.48
C LEU A 135 -17.85 6.54 -5.03
N MET A 136 -16.74 6.12 -4.43
CA MET A 136 -16.02 4.91 -4.81
C MET A 136 -16.89 3.66 -4.65
N LYS A 137 -17.63 3.58 -3.54
CA LYS A 137 -18.58 2.48 -3.30
C LYS A 137 -19.64 2.41 -4.39
N HIS A 138 -20.22 3.56 -4.77
CA HIS A 138 -21.19 3.64 -5.85
C HIS A 138 -20.56 3.36 -7.23
N PHE A 139 -19.33 3.81 -7.48
CA PHE A 139 -18.65 3.60 -8.76
C PHE A 139 -18.52 2.11 -9.10
N LYS A 140 -18.25 1.27 -8.09
CA LYS A 140 -18.17 -0.19 -8.24
C LYS A 140 -19.51 -0.86 -8.56
N THR A 141 -20.65 -0.18 -8.33
CA THR A 141 -21.98 -0.72 -8.62
C THR A 141 -22.52 -0.31 -9.99
N ILE A 142 -21.78 0.50 -10.76
CA ILE A 142 -22.22 0.93 -12.09
C ILE A 142 -22.11 -0.24 -13.07
N PRO A 143 -23.23 -0.66 -13.71
CA PRO A 143 -23.16 -1.66 -14.76
C PRO A 143 -22.48 -1.08 -16.00
N VAL A 144 -21.59 -1.85 -16.62
CA VAL A 144 -20.89 -1.45 -17.85
C VAL A 144 -21.25 -2.40 -18.98
N VAL A 145 -21.87 -1.87 -20.03
CA VAL A 145 -22.06 -2.58 -21.30
C VAL A 145 -20.91 -2.18 -22.22
N GLU A 146 -19.97 -3.11 -22.43
CA GLU A 146 -18.70 -2.84 -23.10
C GLU A 146 -18.86 -2.14 -24.45
N LYS A 147 -19.72 -2.69 -25.33
CA LYS A 147 -19.97 -2.15 -26.66
C LYS A 147 -20.42 -0.69 -26.64
N GLU A 148 -21.34 -0.34 -25.73
CA GLU A 148 -21.86 1.02 -25.61
C GLU A 148 -20.81 1.95 -25.01
N ALA A 149 -20.13 1.52 -23.94
CA ALA A 149 -19.11 2.31 -23.28
C ALA A 149 -17.98 2.71 -24.24
N LEU A 150 -17.47 1.76 -25.02
CA LEU A 150 -16.44 2.02 -26.04
C LEU A 150 -16.97 2.94 -27.15
N SER A 151 -18.20 2.71 -27.63
CA SER A 151 -18.81 3.51 -28.69
C SER A 151 -18.97 4.97 -28.26
N PHE A 152 -19.53 5.21 -27.06
CA PHE A 152 -19.71 6.54 -26.50
C PHE A 152 -18.37 7.22 -26.22
N PHE A 153 -17.38 6.50 -25.70
CA PHE A 153 -16.05 7.02 -25.46
C PHE A 153 -15.40 7.51 -26.76
N ILE A 154 -15.30 6.63 -27.76
CA ILE A 154 -14.69 6.95 -29.06
C ILE A 154 -15.40 8.13 -29.72
N TYR A 155 -16.73 8.12 -29.74
CA TYR A 155 -17.51 9.21 -30.33
C TYR A 155 -17.25 10.54 -29.62
N THR A 156 -17.29 10.56 -28.28
CA THR A 156 -17.09 11.78 -27.48
C THR A 156 -15.70 12.36 -27.67
N VAL A 157 -14.66 11.51 -27.71
CA VAL A 157 -13.28 11.93 -27.96
C VAL A 157 -13.12 12.47 -29.38
N LYS A 158 -13.59 11.73 -30.41
CA LYS A 158 -13.45 12.14 -31.81
C LYS A 158 -14.18 13.43 -32.14
N THR A 159 -15.31 13.69 -31.48
CA THR A 159 -16.12 14.89 -31.69
C THR A 159 -15.74 16.05 -30.77
N ASN A 160 -14.74 15.86 -29.88
CA ASN A 160 -14.41 16.81 -28.81
C ASN A 160 -15.65 17.27 -28.01
N ALA A 161 -16.64 16.39 -27.86
CA ALA A 161 -17.93 16.72 -27.26
C ALA A 161 -17.91 16.76 -25.72
N ASN A 162 -16.74 16.79 -25.08
CA ASN A 162 -16.63 16.91 -23.64
C ASN A 162 -16.97 18.34 -23.18
N LYS A 163 -18.27 18.67 -23.26
CA LYS A 163 -18.85 19.99 -22.98
C LYS A 163 -18.92 20.34 -21.49
N LEU A 164 -18.44 19.48 -20.59
CA LEU A 164 -18.67 19.63 -19.16
C LEU A 164 -17.72 20.62 -18.48
N ASP A 165 -16.58 20.98 -19.10
CA ASP A 165 -15.63 21.95 -18.53
C ASP A 165 -15.79 23.39 -19.05
N GLN A 166 -16.52 23.61 -20.16
CA GLN A 166 -16.66 24.96 -20.72
C GLN A 166 -17.73 25.83 -20.04
N LYS A 167 -18.68 25.25 -19.27
CA LYS A 167 -19.81 25.99 -18.72
C LYS A 167 -19.59 26.54 -17.30
N ASN A 168 -18.35 26.88 -16.94
CA ASN A 168 -18.03 27.55 -15.68
C ASN A 168 -17.23 28.87 -15.85
N GLY A 169 -17.15 29.43 -17.06
CA GLY A 169 -16.37 30.65 -17.35
C GLY A 169 -17.13 31.86 -17.90
N LEU A 170 -18.47 31.85 -17.92
CA LEU A 170 -19.28 33.00 -18.40
C LEU A 170 -20.38 33.34 -17.39
N SER A 171 -19.98 33.96 -16.28
CA SER A 171 -20.87 34.80 -15.47
C SER A 171 -20.05 35.78 -14.64
N SER A 172 -19.31 36.66 -15.30
CA SER A 172 -18.75 37.88 -14.70
C SER A 172 -18.42 38.88 -15.81
N SER A 173 -19.46 39.40 -16.47
CA SER A 173 -19.47 40.73 -17.11
C SER A 173 -20.84 40.94 -17.75
N ASP A 174 -21.35 42.16 -17.59
CA ASP A 174 -22.60 42.71 -18.13
C ASP A 174 -23.90 42.33 -17.40
N THR A 175 -24.24 43.14 -16.41
CA THR A 175 -25.48 43.94 -16.44
C THR A 175 -25.31 45.16 -15.52
N THR A 176 -25.07 46.30 -16.18
CA THR A 176 -25.50 47.68 -15.87
C THR A 176 -25.17 48.31 -14.52
#